data_AF-A0A959EZ07-F1
#
_entry.id   AF-A0A959EZ07-F1
#
_cell.length_a   1.000
_cell.length_b   1.000
_cell.length_c   1.000
_cell.angle_alpha   90.00
_cell.angle_beta   90.00
_cell.angle_gamma   90.00
#
_symmetry.space_group_name_H-M   'P 1'
#
loop_
_entity.id
_entity.type
_entity.pdbx_description
1 polymer ?
#
loop_
_entity_poly.entity_id
_entity_poly.type
_entity_poly.pdbx_seq_one_letter_code
_entity_poly.pdbx_strand_id
1 'polypeptide(L)' 'MAETDREKFVRLANKRVNNALKAIELIGNLSNRSNYDYSQEDAEKIFLALSKELKACRERFSNAGGKRENTFSLE' A
#
# COMPACT_ATOMS: atom_id res chain seq x y z
N MET A 1 1.12 -3.93 32.61
CA MET A 1 0.46 -4.89 31.69
C MET A 1 1.13 -4.75 30.33
N ALA A 2 1.47 -5.87 29.69
CA ALA A 2 2.03 -5.88 28.33
C ALA A 2 0.91 -5.66 27.30
N GLU A 3 1.25 -5.05 26.16
CA GLU A 3 0.30 -4.89 25.03
C GLU A 3 -0.13 -6.25 24.48
N THR A 4 -1.41 -6.40 24.13
CA THR A 4 -1.91 -7.56 23.37
C THR A 4 -1.48 -7.49 21.90
N ASP A 5 -1.45 -8.62 21.21
CA ASP A 5 -1.14 -8.66 19.77
C ASP A 5 -2.09 -7.79 18.94
N ARG A 6 -3.36 -7.70 19.36
CA ARG A 6 -4.36 -6.84 18.71
C ARG A 6 -4.02 -5.35 18.91
N GLU A 7 -3.70 -4.94 20.13
CA GLU A 7 -3.32 -3.56 20.43
C GLU A 7 -2.04 -3.16 19.69
N LYS A 8 -1.06 -4.06 19.66
CA LYS A 8 0.18 -3.89 18.89
C LYS A 8 -0.12 -3.71 17.39
N PHE A 9 -0.97 -4.56 16.82
CA PHE A 9 -1.39 -4.43 15.42
C PHE A 9 -2.08 -3.09 15.15
N VAL A 10 -3.05 -2.70 15.97
CA VAL A 10 -3.80 -1.44 15.80
C VAL A 10 -2.86 -0.24 15.89
N ARG A 11 -1.97 -0.21 16.88
CA ARG A 11 -0.96 0.85 17.05
C ARG A 11 -0.05 0.98 15.84
N LEU A 12 0.47 -0.14 15.33
CA LEU A 12 1.34 -0.15 14.15
C LEU A 12 0.60 0.20 12.87
N ALA A 13 -0.61 -0.33 12.68
CA ALA A 13 -1.44 -0.05 11.51
C ALA A 13 -1.78 1.43 11.43
N ASN A 14 -2.28 2.03 12.51
CA ASN A 14 -2.60 3.46 12.56
C ASN A 14 -1.38 4.32 12.23
N LYS A 15 -0.22 4.03 12.83
CA LYS A 15 1.01 4.79 12.54
C LYS A 15 1.42 4.67 11.06
N ARG A 16 1.40 3.45 10.50
CA ARG A 16 1.86 3.19 9.13
C ARG A 16 0.90 3.76 8.08
N VAL A 17 -0.41 3.60 8.27
CA VAL A 17 -1.42 4.13 7.34
C VAL A 17 -1.39 5.66 7.32
N ASN A 18 -1.32 6.32 8.48
CA ASN A 18 -1.22 7.78 8.53
C ASN A 18 0.05 8.30 7.83
N ASN A 19 1.18 7.62 7.99
CA ASN A 19 2.41 7.99 7.29
C ASN A 19 2.27 7.81 5.77
N ALA A 20 1.62 6.73 5.32
CA ALA A 20 1.37 6.50 3.90
C ALA A 20 0.44 7.58 3.30
N LEU A 21 -0.63 7.96 4.01
CA LEU A 21 -1.54 9.03 3.58
C LEU A 21 -0.80 10.36 3.42
N LYS A 22 0.04 10.73 4.40
CA LYS A 22 0.88 11.95 4.31
C LYS A 22 1.85 11.89 3.12
N ALA A 23 2.47 10.74 2.87
CA ALA A 23 3.37 10.60 1.72
C ALA A 23 2.60 10.76 0.39
N ILE A 24 1.40 10.20 0.29
CA ILE A 24 0.54 10.35 -0.90
C ILE A 24 0.14 11.81 -1.10
N GLU A 25 -0.20 12.54 -0.03
CA GLU A 25 -0.49 13.97 -0.09
C GLU A 25 0.71 14.78 -0.61
N LEU A 26 1.91 14.50 -0.10
CA LEU A 26 3.15 15.14 -0.58
C LEU A 26 3.43 14.83 -2.06
N ILE A 27 3.17 13.61 -2.52
CA ILE A 27 3.25 13.26 -3.94
C ILE A 27 2.21 14.05 -4.75
N GLY A 28 1.00 14.22 -4.22
CA GLY A 28 -0.05 15.03 -4.84
C GLY A 28 0.37 16.49 -5.03
N ASN A 29 1.16 17.06 -4.12
CA ASN A 29 1.69 18.43 -4.25
C ASN A 29 2.63 18.61 -5.44
N LEU A 30 3.23 17.53 -5.96
CA LEU A 30 4.06 17.58 -7.19
C LEU A 30 3.23 17.91 -8.45
N SER A 31 1.90 17.83 -8.37
CA SER A 31 1.02 18.24 -9.47
C SER A 31 1.02 19.75 -9.73
N ASN A 32 1.59 20.55 -8.83
CA ASN A 32 1.68 21.99 -9.01
C ASN A 32 2.70 22.35 -10.11
N ARG A 33 2.20 22.50 -11.34
CA ARG A 33 2.97 22.88 -12.52
C ARG A 33 3.63 24.26 -12.46
N SER A 34 3.22 25.13 -11.53
CA SER A 34 3.91 26.42 -11.31
C SER A 34 5.24 26.25 -10.59
N ASN A 35 5.40 25.17 -9.80
CA ASN A 35 6.60 24.87 -9.02
C ASN A 35 7.45 23.76 -9.64
N TYR A 36 6.86 22.92 -10.49
CA TYR A 36 7.48 21.73 -11.05
C TYR A 36 7.19 21.59 -12.54
N ASP A 37 8.20 21.15 -13.28
CA ASP A 37 8.02 20.70 -14.66
C ASP A 37 7.99 19.16 -14.69
N TYR A 38 6.93 18.60 -15.25
CA TYR A 38 6.75 17.16 -15.38
C TYR A 38 5.86 16.84 -16.58
N SER A 39 6.18 15.74 -17.27
CA SER A 39 5.37 15.25 -18.37
C SER A 39 4.18 14.43 -17.87
N GLN A 40 3.21 14.19 -18.76
CA GLN A 40 2.13 13.26 -18.45
C GLN A 40 2.67 11.85 -18.17
N GLU A 41 3.73 11.44 -18.86
CA GLU A 41 4.39 10.14 -18.69
C GLU A 41 5.01 10.00 -17.29
N ASP A 42 5.57 11.09 -16.72
CA ASP A 42 6.11 11.09 -15.36
C ASP A 42 5.01 10.84 -14.32
N ALA A 43 3.85 11.50 -14.48
CA ALA A 43 2.70 11.28 -13.62
C ALA A 43 2.19 9.84 -13.71
N GLU A 44 2.11 9.28 -14.92
CA GLU A 44 1.70 7.88 -15.13
C GLU A 44 2.65 6.89 -14.47
N LYS A 45 3.97 7.10 -14.58
CA LYS A 45 4.98 6.27 -13.90
C LYS A 45 4.81 6.30 -12.39
N ILE A 46 4.53 7.47 -11.81
CA ILE A 46 4.27 7.61 -10.36
C ILE A 46 3.05 6.78 -9.96
N PHE A 47 1.91 6.95 -10.63
CA PHE A 47 0.68 6.23 -10.29
C PHE A 47 0.78 4.72 -10.55
N LEU A 48 1.51 4.30 -11.58
CA LEU A 48 1.76 2.89 -11.85
C LEU A 48 2.57 2.25 -10.71
N ALA A 49 3.62 2.92 -10.24
CA ALA A 49 4.43 2.43 -9.12
C ALA A 49 3.60 2.31 -7.83
N LEU A 50 2.83 3.34 -7.49
CA LEU A 50 1.93 3.32 -6.32
C LEU A 50 0.89 2.21 -6.41
N SER A 51 0.25 2.05 -7.57
CA SER A 51 -0.78 1.03 -7.78
C SER A 51 -0.21 -0.39 -7.66
N LYS A 52 1.00 -0.62 -8.18
CA LYS A 52 1.70 -1.91 -8.06
C LYS A 52 1.98 -2.27 -6.60
N GLU A 53 2.48 -1.32 -5.81
CA GLU A 53 2.74 -1.54 -4.38
C GLU A 53 1.45 -1.78 -3.59
N LEU A 54 0.39 -1.01 -3.87
CA LEU A 54 -0.92 -1.21 -3.25
C LEU A 54 -1.50 -2.59 -3.58
N LYS A 55 -1.36 -3.04 -4.83
CA LYS A 55 -1.77 -4.39 -5.25
C LYS A 55 -1.02 -5.47 -4.46
N ALA A 56 0.30 -5.37 -4.38
CA ALA A 56 1.12 -6.33 -3.63
C ALA A 56 0.79 -6.32 -2.12
N CYS A 57 0.51 -5.15 -1.54
CA CYS A 57 0.04 -5.01 -0.17
C CYS A 57 -1.29 -5.75 0.04
N ARG A 58 -2.27 -5.54 -0.83
CA ARG A 58 -3.57 -6.22 -0.78
C ARG A 58 -3.42 -7.74 -0.90
N GLU A 59 -2.60 -8.21 -1.83
CA GLU A 59 -2.30 -9.63 -2.01
C GLU A 59 -1.72 -10.25 -0.75
N ARG A 60 -0.84 -9.56 -0.02
CA ARG A 60 -0.30 -10.06 1.26
C ARG A 60 -1.40 -10.20 2.32
N PHE A 61 -2.33 -9.26 2.42
CA PHE A 61 -3.47 -9.37 3.35
C PHE A 61 -4.45 -10.49 2.95
N SER A 62 -4.69 -10.66 1.64
CA SER A 62 -5.54 -11.76 1.13
C SER A 62 -4.88 -13.13 1.34
N ASN A 63 -3.58 -13.26 1.07
CA ASN A 63 -2.83 -14.51 1.21
C ASN A 63 -2.50 -14.83 2.68
N ALA A 64 -2.51 -13.86 3.58
CA ALA A 64 -2.33 -14.10 5.02
C ALA A 64 -3.49 -14.89 5.66
N GLY A 65 -4.65 -14.96 5.00
CA GLY A 65 -5.77 -15.85 5.36
C GLY A 65 -5.88 -17.11 4.47
N GLY A 66 -5.04 -17.24 3.45
CA GLY A 66 -5.04 -18.37 2.53
C GLY A 66 -4.36 -19.57 3.15
N LYS A 67 -5.16 -20.51 3.67
CA LYS A 67 -4.76 -21.92 3.71
C LYS A 67 -4.23 -22.23 2.31
N ARG A 68 -2.96 -22.65 2.18
CA ARG A 68 -2.49 -23.28 0.94
C ARG A 68 -3.29 -24.56 0.78
N GLU A 69 -4.45 -24.51 0.14
CA GLU A 69 -5.08 -25.71 -0.41
C GLU A 69 -4.26 -26.11 -1.63
N ASN A 70 -3.18 -26.85 -1.36
CA ASN A 70 -2.54 -27.69 -2.34
C ASN A 70 -3.38 -28.98 -2.45
N THR A 71 -4.60 -28.87 -2.97
CA THR A 71 -5.39 -30.04 -3.34
C THR A 71 -5.56 -30.00 -4.85
N PHE A 72 -4.61 -30.61 -5.54
CA PHE A 72 -4.79 -31.07 -6.91
C PHE A 72 -5.72 -32.28 -6.86
N SER A 73 -6.85 -32.22 -7.57
CA SER A 73 -7.70 -33.38 -7.85
C SER A 73 -7.91 -33.49 -9.36
N LEU A 74 -7.64 -34.68 -9.89
CA LEU A 74 -7.99 -35.11 -11.24
C LEU A 74 -9.32 -35.84 -11.14
N GLU A 75 -10.38 -35.28 -11.73
CA GLU A 75 -11.40 -35.98 -12.52
C GLU A 75 -11.96 -35.03 -13.59
#